data_AF-A0A1G8X5S8-F1
#
_entry.id   AF-A0A1G8X5S8-F1
#
_cell.length_a   1.000
_cell.length_b   1.000
_cell.length_c   1.000
_cell.angle_alpha   90.00
_cell.angle_beta   90.00
_cell.angle_gamma   90.00
#
_symmetry.space_group_name_H-M   'P 1'
#
loop_
_entity.id
_entity.type
_entity.pdbx_description
1 polymer ?
#
loop_
_entity_poly.entity_id
_entity_poly.type
_entity_poly.pdbx_seq_one_letter_code
_entity_poly.pdbx_strand_id
1 'polypeptide(L)'
;MLDQTGFKEWIHRDLNRLDKLLLTLATFDQPIDLNGIRGRAAEAGWRFPKAWNLSSILGRSNGLAIRVPLGWELTESGKSYLRNLGLTTLSPSAVKVASDLRTHLERIQNPTTRAFAEEAIKCHEAQLYRSAVVMSWIAAVDVLHREVVAHHLAAFNAEAKKVNSKWKDAVNEDGIGLMKEEDFLNRIAGISVIGKNQKDELLKGLKLRNGCGHPNSLQVGPNMVASHLETLLLNVFEKFET
;
A
#
# COMPACT_ATOMS: atom_id res chain seq x y z
N MET A 1 10.12 0.58 9.40
CA MET A 1 10.82 -0.14 10.50
C MET A 1 10.33 0.47 11.81
N LEU A 2 10.14 -0.30 12.88
CA LEU A 2 9.55 0.23 14.12
C LEU A 2 10.44 1.35 14.70
N ASP A 3 9.83 2.50 15.00
CA ASP A 3 10.50 3.55 15.74
C ASP A 3 10.72 3.14 17.21
N GLN A 4 11.57 3.88 17.93
CA GLN A 4 11.92 3.53 19.31
C GLN A 4 10.70 3.51 20.24
N THR A 5 9.71 4.38 19.98
CA THR A 5 8.46 4.47 20.75
C THR A 5 7.60 3.23 20.53
N GLY A 6 7.35 2.83 19.28
CA GLY A 6 6.59 1.63 18.95
C GLY A 6 7.27 0.35 19.45
N PHE A 7 8.60 0.26 19.34
CA PHE A 7 9.35 -0.87 19.91
C PHE A 7 9.10 -1.01 21.42
N LYS A 8 9.16 0.10 22.16
CA LYS A 8 8.95 0.10 23.62
C LYS A 8 7.55 -0.40 23.99
N GLU A 9 6.51 0.00 23.28
CA GLU A 9 5.15 -0.48 23.57
C GLU A 9 4.99 -1.98 23.28
N TRP A 10 5.57 -2.46 22.18
CA TRP A 10 5.39 -3.82 21.72
C TRP A 10 6.20 -4.86 22.49
N ILE A 11 7.42 -4.53 22.92
CA ILE A 11 8.29 -5.50 23.61
C ILE A 11 7.70 -5.97 24.95
N HIS A 12 6.84 -5.17 25.58
CA HIS A 12 6.14 -5.49 26.83
C HIS A 12 4.85 -6.29 26.65
N ARG A 13 4.35 -6.46 25.42
CA ARG A 13 3.17 -7.30 25.16
C ARG A 13 3.47 -8.78 25.36
N ASP A 14 2.40 -9.57 25.42
CA ASP A 14 2.46 -11.02 25.48
C ASP A 14 2.80 -11.60 24.11
N LEU A 15 4.10 -11.55 23.79
CA LEU A 15 4.69 -12.09 22.58
C LEU A 15 5.55 -13.30 22.94
N ASN A 16 5.62 -14.26 22.02
CA ASN A 16 6.47 -15.42 22.21
C ASN A 16 7.96 -15.03 22.22
N ARG A 17 8.83 -15.96 22.64
CA ARG A 17 10.26 -15.69 22.83
C ARG A 17 10.96 -15.27 21.53
N LEU A 18 10.59 -15.89 20.41
CA LEU A 18 11.16 -15.60 19.11
C LEU A 18 10.70 -14.22 18.63
N ASP A 19 9.42 -13.91 18.74
CA ASP A 19 8.84 -12.63 18.32
C ASP A 19 9.52 -11.45 19.01
N LYS A 20 9.76 -11.54 20.34
CA LYS A 20 10.48 -10.49 21.07
C LYS A 20 11.91 -10.27 20.56
N LEU A 21 12.59 -11.33 20.12
CA LEU A 21 13.94 -11.23 19.56
C LEU A 21 13.93 -10.67 18.14
N LEU A 22 13.03 -11.15 17.28
CA LEU A 22 12.83 -10.62 15.93
C LEU A 22 12.43 -9.13 15.98
N LEU A 23 11.54 -8.76 16.89
CA LEU A 23 11.13 -7.39 17.18
C LEU A 23 12.31 -6.50 17.56
N THR A 24 13.23 -7.02 18.38
CA THR A 24 14.43 -6.28 18.79
C THR A 24 15.41 -6.12 17.62
N LEU A 25 15.63 -7.20 16.84
CA LEU A 25 16.46 -7.16 15.63
C LEU A 25 15.91 -6.18 14.59
N ALA A 26 14.58 -6.05 14.49
CA ALA A 26 13.91 -5.11 13.61
C ALA A 26 14.17 -3.63 13.96
N THR A 27 14.95 -3.31 15.00
CA THR A 27 15.32 -1.92 15.36
C THR A 27 16.74 -1.55 14.94
N PHE A 28 17.42 -2.43 14.21
CA PHE A 28 18.78 -2.24 13.71
C PHE A 28 18.81 -2.36 12.18
N ASP A 29 19.54 -1.46 11.53
CA ASP A 29 19.76 -1.48 10.07
C ASP A 29 21.01 -2.30 9.66
N GLN A 30 21.76 -2.80 10.64
CA GLN A 30 23.01 -3.55 10.45
C GLN A 30 23.03 -4.76 11.39
N PRO A 31 23.81 -5.81 11.06
CA PRO A 31 23.99 -6.95 11.94
C PRO A 31 24.45 -6.54 13.34
N ILE A 32 23.93 -7.23 14.36
CA ILE A 32 24.19 -6.90 15.76
C ILE A 32 24.54 -8.13 16.58
N ASP A 33 25.45 -7.97 17.53
CA ASP A 33 25.82 -9.04 18.45
C ASP A 33 24.74 -9.25 19.53
N LEU A 34 24.87 -10.34 20.30
CA LEU A 34 23.89 -10.68 21.35
C LEU A 34 23.87 -9.64 22.48
N ASN A 35 24.97 -8.91 22.70
CA ASN A 35 25.03 -7.87 23.71
C ASN A 35 24.23 -6.65 23.27
N GLY A 36 24.32 -6.24 22.00
CA GLY A 36 23.52 -5.18 21.42
C GLY A 36 22.02 -5.48 21.46
N ILE A 37 21.61 -6.73 21.17
CA ILE A 37 20.21 -7.17 21.32
C ILE A 37 19.75 -6.98 22.77
N ARG A 38 20.56 -7.40 23.76
CA ARG A 38 20.22 -7.21 25.17
C ARG A 38 20.20 -5.74 25.57
N GLY A 39 21.14 -4.94 25.07
CA GLY A 39 21.24 -3.51 25.33
C GLY A 39 20.00 -2.76 24.85
N ARG A 40 19.60 -2.96 23.59
CA ARG A 40 18.42 -2.29 23.01
C ARG A 40 17.12 -2.66 23.72
N ALA A 41 16.94 -3.94 24.06
CA ALA A 41 15.79 -4.33 24.87
C ALA A 41 15.80 -3.64 26.25
N ALA A 42 16.97 -3.56 26.90
CA ALA A 42 17.11 -2.93 28.21
C ALA A 42 16.82 -1.42 28.16
N GLU A 43 17.23 -0.71 27.10
CA GLU A 43 16.87 0.69 26.84
C GLU A 43 15.35 0.89 26.75
N ALA A 44 14.63 -0.09 26.18
CA ALA A 44 13.16 -0.11 26.16
C ALA A 44 12.52 -0.60 27.48
N GLY A 45 13.32 -0.85 28.52
CA GLY A 45 12.86 -1.31 29.82
C GLY A 45 12.57 -2.82 29.89
N TRP A 46 12.90 -3.59 28.86
CA TRP A 46 12.73 -5.05 28.83
C TRP A 46 14.06 -5.78 29.03
N ARG A 47 14.10 -6.77 29.93
CA ARG A 47 15.29 -7.61 30.12
C ARG A 47 15.00 -9.05 29.75
N PHE A 48 15.67 -9.53 28.71
CA PHE A 48 15.60 -10.94 28.35
C PHE A 48 16.07 -11.83 29.52
N PRO A 49 15.27 -12.82 29.94
CA PRO A 49 15.66 -13.74 31.01
C PRO A 49 17.03 -14.38 30.75
N LYS A 50 17.85 -14.53 31.80
CA LYS A 50 19.19 -15.14 31.68
C LYS A 50 19.14 -16.57 31.15
N ALA A 51 18.06 -17.30 31.45
CA ALA A 51 17.83 -18.67 30.97
C ALA A 51 17.57 -18.76 29.45
N TRP A 52 17.28 -17.64 28.78
CA TRP A 52 17.06 -17.67 27.33
C TRP A 52 18.40 -17.74 26.61
N ASN A 53 18.57 -18.78 25.80
CA ASN A 53 19.65 -18.86 24.82
C ASN A 53 19.20 -18.16 23.53
N LEU A 54 19.52 -16.87 23.42
CA LEU A 54 19.11 -16.00 22.31
C LEU A 54 19.56 -16.57 20.96
N SER A 55 20.82 -17.01 20.86
CA SER A 55 21.38 -17.59 19.64
C SER A 55 20.64 -18.86 19.21
N SER A 56 20.25 -19.71 20.16
CA SER A 56 19.50 -20.94 19.86
C SER A 56 18.07 -20.64 19.39
N ILE A 57 17.41 -19.66 20.01
CA ILE A 57 16.07 -19.24 19.61
C ILE A 57 16.10 -18.65 18.19
N LEU A 58 17.03 -17.74 17.92
CA LEU A 58 17.21 -17.14 16.59
C LEU A 58 17.64 -18.19 15.54
N GLY A 59 18.50 -19.13 15.90
CA GLY A 59 18.91 -20.22 15.00
C GLY A 59 17.78 -21.16 14.61
N ARG A 60 16.73 -21.25 15.43
CA ARG A 60 15.50 -22.02 15.16
C ARG A 60 14.41 -21.20 14.49
N SER A 61 14.71 -19.97 14.06
CA SER A 61 13.75 -19.08 13.42
C SER A 61 13.37 -19.50 12.00
N ASN A 62 13.92 -20.59 11.46
CA ASN A 62 13.66 -21.09 10.11
C ASN A 62 13.86 -20.01 9.02
N GLY A 63 14.92 -19.23 9.14
CA GLY A 63 15.30 -18.21 8.15
C GLY A 63 14.66 -16.84 8.33
N LEU A 64 13.92 -16.59 9.41
CA LEU A 64 13.43 -15.25 9.75
C LEU A 64 14.56 -14.34 10.28
N ALA A 65 15.56 -14.93 10.93
CA ALA A 65 16.81 -14.27 11.30
C ALA A 65 17.99 -15.14 10.89
N ILE A 66 19.09 -14.51 10.49
CA ILE A 66 20.30 -15.20 10.06
C ILE A 66 21.52 -14.69 10.84
N ARG A 67 22.50 -15.58 10.98
CA ARG A 67 23.78 -15.26 11.58
C ARG A 67 24.80 -14.95 10.50
N VAL A 68 25.44 -13.79 10.61
CA VAL A 68 26.52 -13.30 9.77
C VAL A 68 27.77 -13.03 10.63
N PRO A 69 28.96 -12.77 10.05
CA PRO A 69 30.19 -12.59 10.83
C PRO A 69 30.10 -11.52 11.93
N LEU A 70 29.36 -10.44 11.66
CA LEU A 70 29.18 -9.31 12.58
C LEU A 70 28.04 -9.50 13.61
N GLY A 71 27.26 -10.59 13.52
CA GLY A 71 26.19 -10.86 14.47
C GLY A 71 24.94 -11.47 13.83
N TRP A 72 23.78 -11.04 14.29
CA TRP A 72 22.47 -11.45 13.80
C TRP A 72 21.79 -10.31 13.07
N GLU A 73 21.10 -10.64 12.00
CA GLU A 73 20.25 -9.70 11.27
C GLU A 73 18.91 -10.34 10.92
N LEU A 74 17.92 -9.48 10.67
CA LEU A 74 16.58 -9.88 10.28
C LEU A 74 16.52 -9.99 8.75
N THR A 75 16.00 -11.10 8.25
CA THR A 75 15.80 -11.30 6.80
C THR A 75 14.53 -10.60 6.31
N GLU A 76 14.34 -10.52 4.98
CA GLU A 76 13.09 -10.01 4.40
C GLU A 76 11.86 -10.88 4.77
N SER A 77 12.04 -12.19 4.94
CA SER A 77 10.98 -13.06 5.45
C SER A 77 10.68 -12.77 6.92
N GLY A 78 11.70 -12.48 7.74
CA GLY A 78 11.55 -12.01 9.12
C GLY A 78 10.79 -10.69 9.23
N LYS A 79 11.14 -9.70 8.38
CA LYS A 79 10.42 -8.42 8.30
C LYS A 79 8.95 -8.63 7.94
N SER A 80 8.69 -9.48 6.94
CA SER A 80 7.32 -9.80 6.50
C SER A 80 6.52 -10.53 7.58
N TYR A 81 7.15 -11.45 8.32
CA TYR A 81 6.53 -12.13 9.46
C TYR A 81 6.08 -11.15 10.54
N LEU A 82 6.94 -10.19 10.93
CA LEU A 82 6.57 -9.18 11.92
C LEU A 82 5.46 -8.25 11.43
N ARG A 83 5.46 -7.88 10.14
CA ARG A 83 4.34 -7.13 9.54
C ARG A 83 3.02 -7.90 9.69
N ASN A 84 3.03 -9.20 9.39
CA ASN A 84 1.84 -10.07 9.52
C ASN A 84 1.39 -10.27 10.98
N LEU A 85 2.31 -10.16 11.95
CA LEU A 85 1.99 -10.20 13.38
C LEU A 85 1.30 -8.89 13.87
N GLY A 86 1.10 -7.92 12.99
CA GLY A 86 0.49 -6.63 13.33
C GLY A 86 1.48 -5.63 13.94
N LEU A 87 2.79 -5.92 13.90
CA LEU A 87 3.88 -5.02 14.35
C LEU A 87 4.17 -3.88 13.36
N THR A 88 3.14 -3.46 12.64
CA THR A 88 3.17 -2.25 11.83
C THR A 88 2.79 -1.05 12.69
N THR A 89 3.47 0.07 12.51
CA THR A 89 3.07 1.40 13.01
C THR A 89 1.75 1.92 12.39
N LEU A 90 1.04 1.06 11.66
CA LEU A 90 -0.22 1.33 11.00
C LEU A 90 -1.37 1.08 11.97
N SER A 91 -2.39 1.95 11.93
CA SER A 91 -3.62 1.75 12.68
C SER A 91 -4.30 0.43 12.27
N PRO A 92 -5.11 -0.20 13.13
CA PRO A 92 -5.88 -1.41 12.76
C PRO A 92 -6.69 -1.25 11.47
N SER A 93 -7.25 -0.05 11.24
CA SER A 93 -7.95 0.30 10.01
C SER A 93 -7.02 0.29 8.79
N ALA A 94 -5.80 0.81 8.91
CA ALA A 94 -4.82 0.82 7.84
C ALA A 94 -4.30 -0.59 7.51
N VAL A 95 -4.19 -1.48 8.51
CA VAL A 95 -3.87 -2.91 8.31
C VAL A 95 -5.01 -3.61 7.59
N LYS A 96 -6.27 -3.38 8.01
CA LYS A 96 -7.45 -3.96 7.38
C LYS A 96 -7.53 -3.57 5.90
N VAL A 97 -7.37 -2.28 5.58
CA VAL A 97 -7.41 -1.81 4.18
C VAL A 97 -6.33 -2.47 3.33
N ALA A 98 -5.10 -2.64 3.84
CA ALA A 98 -4.04 -3.34 3.12
C ALA A 98 -4.38 -4.82 2.86
N SER A 99 -4.97 -5.49 3.86
CA SER A 99 -5.42 -6.88 3.76
C SER A 99 -6.57 -7.05 2.76
N ASP A 100 -7.55 -6.15 2.80
CA ASP A 100 -8.70 -6.16 1.89
C ASP A 100 -8.25 -5.94 0.44
N LEU A 101 -7.34 -4.98 0.22
CA LEU A 101 -6.69 -4.75 -1.07
C LEU A 101 -5.90 -5.96 -1.56
N ARG A 102 -5.12 -6.63 -0.70
CA ARG A 102 -4.40 -7.86 -1.06
C ARG A 102 -5.35 -8.98 -1.49
N THR A 103 -6.45 -9.14 -0.78
CA THR A 103 -7.47 -10.14 -1.15
C THR A 103 -8.06 -9.82 -2.53
N HIS A 104 -8.23 -8.53 -2.83
CA HIS A 104 -8.70 -8.10 -4.14
C HIS A 104 -7.67 -8.23 -5.27
N LEU A 105 -6.37 -8.09 -4.98
CA LEU A 105 -5.32 -8.29 -5.99
C LEU A 105 -5.44 -9.63 -6.70
N GLU A 106 -5.92 -10.67 -6.02
CA GLU A 106 -6.09 -12.00 -6.60
C GLU A 106 -7.09 -12.01 -7.76
N ARG A 107 -8.08 -11.10 -7.74
CA ARG A 107 -9.15 -10.98 -8.74
C ARG A 107 -8.78 -10.10 -9.93
N ILE A 108 -7.82 -9.19 -9.76
CA ILE A 108 -7.36 -8.31 -10.85
C ILE A 108 -6.61 -9.15 -11.88
N GLN A 109 -7.24 -9.43 -13.03
CA GLN A 109 -6.67 -10.34 -14.03
C GLN A 109 -5.55 -9.66 -14.83
N ASN A 110 -5.65 -8.34 -15.03
CA ASN A 110 -4.64 -7.62 -15.78
C ASN A 110 -3.31 -7.53 -15.00
N PRO A 111 -2.18 -7.97 -15.59
CA PRO A 111 -0.89 -7.99 -14.89
C PRO A 111 -0.35 -6.59 -14.59
N THR A 112 -0.60 -5.62 -15.47
CA THR A 112 -0.16 -4.22 -15.29
C THR A 112 -0.94 -3.54 -14.17
N THR A 113 -2.27 -3.62 -14.19
CA THR A 113 -3.14 -3.12 -13.11
C THR A 113 -2.75 -3.74 -11.77
N ARG A 114 -2.57 -5.08 -11.75
CA ARG A 114 -2.16 -5.83 -10.56
C ARG A 114 -0.81 -5.34 -10.03
N ALA A 115 0.17 -5.10 -10.89
CA ALA A 115 1.49 -4.61 -10.49
C ALA A 115 1.41 -3.24 -9.82
N PHE A 116 0.65 -2.29 -10.38
CA PHE A 116 0.48 -0.97 -9.77
C PHE A 116 -0.30 -1.02 -8.45
N ALA A 117 -1.35 -1.85 -8.37
CA ALA A 117 -2.10 -2.05 -7.13
C ALA A 117 -1.23 -2.72 -6.04
N GLU A 118 -0.36 -3.66 -6.42
CA GLU A 118 0.59 -4.28 -5.49
C GLU A 118 1.64 -3.27 -5.00
N GLU A 119 2.13 -2.40 -5.88
CA GLU A 119 3.03 -1.31 -5.51
C GLU A 119 2.36 -0.32 -4.54
N ALA A 120 1.09 0.02 -4.77
CA ALA A 120 0.32 0.87 -3.87
C ALA A 120 0.22 0.28 -2.45
N ILE A 121 -0.02 -1.02 -2.33
CA ILE A 121 -0.06 -1.73 -1.04
C ILE A 121 1.32 -1.70 -0.38
N LYS A 122 2.39 -2.02 -1.12
CA LYS A 122 3.77 -1.96 -0.61
C LYS A 122 4.10 -0.56 -0.09
N CYS A 123 3.73 0.49 -0.82
CA CYS A 123 3.90 1.87 -0.38
C CYS A 123 3.12 2.16 0.91
N HIS A 124 1.85 1.77 0.99
CA HIS A 124 1.02 1.99 2.17
C HIS A 124 1.58 1.28 3.40
N GLU A 125 2.01 0.02 3.24
CA GLU A 125 2.63 -0.78 4.29
C GLU A 125 3.98 -0.21 4.77
N ALA A 126 4.71 0.42 3.85
CA ALA A 126 5.95 1.14 4.14
C ALA A 126 5.74 2.58 4.63
N GLN A 127 4.48 3.01 4.84
CA GLN A 127 4.11 4.38 5.22
C GLN A 127 4.54 5.45 4.20
N LEU A 128 4.76 5.05 2.94
CA LEU A 128 5.01 5.92 1.80
C LEU A 128 3.67 6.44 1.25
N TYR A 129 2.93 7.17 2.08
CA TYR A 129 1.53 7.54 1.86
C TYR A 129 1.27 8.27 0.54
N ARG A 130 2.13 9.21 0.16
CA ARG A 130 2.00 9.94 -1.11
C ARG A 130 2.15 9.01 -2.31
N SER A 131 3.13 8.11 -2.25
CA SER A 131 3.34 7.10 -3.29
C SER A 131 2.18 6.10 -3.35
N ALA A 132 1.64 5.68 -2.21
CA ALA A 132 0.49 4.78 -2.16
C ALA A 132 -0.71 5.36 -2.90
N VAL A 133 -1.03 6.65 -2.66
CA VAL A 133 -2.10 7.37 -3.38
C VAL A 133 -1.83 7.44 -4.88
N VAL A 134 -0.61 7.76 -5.30
CA VAL A 134 -0.27 7.87 -6.72
C VAL A 134 -0.41 6.52 -7.42
N MET A 135 0.14 5.46 -6.85
CA MET A 135 0.11 4.12 -7.44
C MET A 135 -1.30 3.53 -7.47
N SER A 136 -2.09 3.70 -6.42
CA SER A 136 -3.48 3.22 -6.41
C SER A 136 -4.34 3.92 -7.44
N TRP A 137 -4.12 5.22 -7.65
CA TRP A 137 -4.82 5.99 -8.66
C TRP A 137 -4.47 5.54 -10.07
N ILE A 138 -3.18 5.29 -10.36
CA ILE A 138 -2.74 4.77 -11.68
C ILE A 138 -3.45 3.45 -11.98
N ALA A 139 -3.47 2.52 -11.01
CA ALA A 139 -4.16 1.24 -11.16
C ALA A 139 -5.67 1.44 -11.44
N ALA A 140 -6.34 2.35 -10.71
CA ALA A 140 -7.76 2.61 -10.91
C ALA A 140 -8.08 3.23 -12.28
N VAL A 141 -7.23 4.14 -12.77
CA VAL A 141 -7.42 4.75 -14.11
C VAL A 141 -7.21 3.73 -15.21
N ASP A 142 -6.23 2.83 -15.06
CA ASP A 142 -6.00 1.72 -16.01
C ASP A 142 -7.25 0.84 -16.15
N VAL A 143 -7.89 0.45 -15.03
CA VAL A 143 -9.17 -0.28 -15.02
C VAL A 143 -10.25 0.48 -15.79
N LEU A 144 -10.44 1.78 -15.48
CA LEU A 144 -11.49 2.58 -16.11
C LEU A 144 -11.25 2.78 -17.62
N HIS A 145 -10.00 2.96 -18.04
CA HIS A 145 -9.64 3.07 -19.46
C HIS A 145 -9.97 1.77 -20.19
N ARG A 146 -9.57 0.63 -19.63
CA ARG A 146 -9.83 -0.70 -20.20
C ARG A 146 -11.33 -0.98 -20.31
N GLU A 147 -12.10 -0.69 -19.26
CA GLU A 147 -13.56 -0.81 -19.26
C GLU A 147 -14.19 0.00 -20.40
N VAL A 148 -13.75 1.26 -20.58
CA VAL A 148 -14.25 2.10 -21.66
C VAL A 148 -13.88 1.55 -23.02
N VAL A 149 -12.65 1.10 -23.23
CA VAL A 149 -12.20 0.52 -24.51
C VAL A 149 -12.98 -0.76 -24.84
N ALA A 150 -13.17 -1.64 -23.85
CA ALA A 150 -13.82 -2.92 -24.04
C ALA A 150 -15.33 -2.80 -24.28
N HIS A 151 -16.01 -1.89 -23.57
CA HIS A 151 -17.48 -1.90 -23.48
C HIS A 151 -18.17 -0.60 -23.92
N HIS A 152 -17.45 0.53 -23.95
CA HIS A 152 -18.09 1.85 -24.09
C HIS A 152 -17.43 2.80 -25.10
N LEU A 153 -16.49 2.33 -25.92
CA LEU A 153 -15.62 3.19 -26.72
C LEU A 153 -16.38 4.09 -27.71
N ALA A 154 -17.39 3.54 -28.40
CA ALA A 154 -18.19 4.30 -29.35
C ALA A 154 -19.00 5.42 -28.66
N ALA A 155 -19.62 5.12 -27.52
CA ALA A 155 -20.38 6.09 -26.75
C ALA A 155 -19.46 7.17 -26.15
N PHE A 156 -18.30 6.76 -25.65
CA PHE A 156 -17.27 7.66 -25.12
C PHE A 156 -16.79 8.65 -26.19
N ASN A 157 -16.42 8.18 -27.38
CA ASN A 157 -15.95 9.04 -28.47
C ASN A 157 -17.03 10.02 -28.95
N ALA A 158 -18.29 9.57 -29.03
CA ALA A 158 -19.41 10.45 -29.33
C ALA A 158 -19.58 11.55 -28.26
N GLU A 159 -19.50 11.20 -26.98
CA GLU A 159 -19.63 12.15 -25.87
C GLU A 159 -18.42 13.10 -25.75
N ALA A 160 -17.22 12.64 -26.10
CA ALA A 160 -16.02 13.46 -26.18
C ALA A 160 -16.13 14.51 -27.30
N LYS A 161 -16.60 14.11 -28.49
CA LYS A 161 -16.80 15.00 -29.63
C LYS A 161 -17.85 16.08 -29.40
N LYS A 162 -18.89 15.81 -28.61
CA LYS A 162 -19.91 16.82 -28.26
C LYS A 162 -19.31 18.01 -27.52
N VAL A 163 -18.33 17.78 -26.65
CA VAL A 163 -17.70 18.84 -25.85
C VAL A 163 -16.45 19.41 -26.53
N ASN A 164 -15.67 18.56 -27.20
CA ASN A 164 -14.51 18.96 -27.97
C ASN A 164 -14.63 18.45 -29.40
N SER A 165 -15.08 19.31 -30.31
CA SER A 165 -15.24 18.97 -31.73
C SER A 165 -13.93 18.59 -32.44
N LYS A 166 -12.77 18.92 -31.84
CA LYS A 166 -11.43 18.54 -32.34
C LYS A 166 -10.93 17.21 -31.78
N TRP A 167 -11.72 16.54 -30.93
CA TRP A 167 -11.37 15.23 -30.39
C TRP A 167 -11.16 14.24 -31.53
N LYS A 168 -9.98 13.60 -31.52
CA LYS A 168 -9.71 12.44 -32.37
C LYS A 168 -10.18 11.21 -31.62
N ASP A 169 -10.97 10.38 -32.29
CA ASP A 169 -11.52 9.18 -31.67
C ASP A 169 -10.39 8.32 -31.09
N ALA A 170 -10.52 7.98 -29.81
CA ALA A 170 -9.67 6.99 -29.18
C ALA A 170 -9.95 5.62 -29.80
N VAL A 171 -8.90 4.87 -30.06
CA VAL A 171 -8.96 3.49 -30.57
C VAL A 171 -8.52 2.47 -29.53
N ASN A 172 -7.85 2.94 -28.48
CA ASN A 172 -7.27 2.16 -27.39
C ASN A 172 -7.11 3.06 -26.15
N GLU A 173 -6.54 2.49 -25.09
CA GLU A 173 -6.32 3.12 -23.78
C GLU A 173 -5.40 4.34 -23.88
N ASP A 174 -4.35 4.27 -24.71
CA ASP A 174 -3.44 5.40 -24.96
C ASP A 174 -4.17 6.58 -25.58
N GLY A 175 -5.11 6.30 -26.50
CA GLY A 175 -5.97 7.31 -27.11
C GLY A 175 -6.85 8.02 -26.08
N ILE A 176 -7.38 7.28 -25.10
CA ILE A 176 -8.13 7.87 -23.97
C ILE A 176 -7.20 8.72 -23.10
N GLY A 177 -5.97 8.25 -22.84
CA GLY A 177 -4.96 8.92 -22.02
C GLY A 177 -4.51 10.31 -22.50
N LEU A 178 -4.82 10.70 -23.74
CA LEU A 178 -4.62 12.06 -24.23
C LEU A 178 -5.61 13.07 -23.62
N MET A 179 -6.72 12.59 -23.05
CA MET A 179 -7.70 13.39 -22.34
C MET A 179 -7.25 13.62 -20.89
N LYS A 180 -7.51 14.83 -20.36
CA LYS A 180 -7.29 15.09 -18.93
C LYS A 180 -8.21 14.18 -18.10
N GLU A 181 -7.70 13.65 -17.00
CA GLU A 181 -8.43 12.71 -16.14
C GLU A 181 -9.76 13.30 -15.60
N GLU A 182 -9.81 14.61 -15.31
CA GLU A 182 -11.05 15.28 -14.91
C GLU A 182 -12.09 15.26 -16.04
N ASP A 183 -11.66 15.57 -17.27
CA ASP A 183 -12.54 15.53 -18.44
C ASP A 183 -13.00 14.10 -18.72
N PHE A 184 -12.09 13.12 -18.61
CA PHE A 184 -12.39 11.69 -18.74
C PHE A 184 -13.49 11.26 -17.76
N LEU A 185 -13.34 11.56 -16.46
CA LEU A 185 -14.35 11.26 -15.44
C LEU A 185 -15.71 11.90 -15.76
N ASN A 186 -15.70 13.15 -16.26
CA ASN A 186 -16.92 13.81 -16.70
C ASN A 186 -17.56 13.11 -17.93
N ARG A 187 -16.77 12.61 -18.89
CA ARG A 187 -17.27 11.89 -20.06
C ARG A 187 -17.90 10.55 -19.66
N ILE A 188 -17.20 9.74 -18.87
CA ILE A 188 -17.70 8.41 -18.46
C ILE A 188 -18.93 8.50 -17.55
N ALA A 189 -19.07 9.58 -16.78
CA ALA A 189 -20.30 9.87 -16.07
C ALA A 189 -21.44 10.31 -17.01
N GLY A 190 -21.13 11.09 -18.05
CA GLY A 190 -22.10 11.54 -19.06
C GLY A 190 -22.70 10.39 -19.89
N ILE A 191 -21.99 9.26 -20.00
CA ILE A 191 -22.47 8.03 -20.63
C ILE A 191 -22.89 6.95 -19.61
N SER A 192 -23.04 7.32 -18.33
CA SER A 192 -23.54 6.45 -17.25
C SER A 192 -22.69 5.22 -16.91
N VAL A 193 -21.40 5.18 -17.27
CA VAL A 193 -20.46 4.13 -16.79
C VAL A 193 -20.27 4.24 -15.28
N ILE A 194 -20.23 5.48 -14.77
CA ILE A 194 -20.25 5.79 -13.34
C ILE A 194 -21.37 6.79 -13.01
N GLY A 195 -21.87 6.71 -11.78
CA GLY A 195 -22.87 7.65 -11.29
C GLY A 195 -22.29 9.00 -10.89
N LYS A 196 -23.14 10.02 -10.71
CA LYS A 196 -22.73 11.37 -10.27
C LYS A 196 -21.90 11.36 -8.98
N ASN A 197 -22.38 10.64 -7.96
CA ASN A 197 -21.70 10.59 -6.67
C ASN A 197 -20.36 9.85 -6.75
N GLN A 198 -20.28 8.77 -7.55
CA GLN A 198 -19.02 8.07 -7.82
C GLN A 198 -18.01 9.00 -8.49
N LYS A 199 -18.45 9.76 -9.51
CA LYS A 199 -17.63 10.77 -10.17
C LYS A 199 -17.12 11.83 -9.19
N ASP A 200 -18.00 12.36 -8.34
CA ASP A 200 -17.62 13.41 -7.39
C ASP A 200 -16.60 12.90 -6.35
N GLU A 201 -16.71 11.65 -5.89
CA GLU A 201 -15.69 11.00 -5.05
C GLU A 201 -14.37 10.75 -5.79
N LEU A 202 -14.43 10.25 -7.03
CA LEU A 202 -13.23 10.05 -7.86
C LEU A 202 -12.51 11.38 -8.14
N LEU A 203 -13.23 12.48 -8.35
CA LEU A 203 -12.63 13.81 -8.51
C LEU A 203 -11.92 14.29 -7.23
N LYS A 204 -12.42 13.94 -6.04
CA LYS A 204 -11.67 14.18 -4.79
C LYS A 204 -10.40 13.34 -4.75
N GLY A 205 -10.47 12.07 -5.17
CA GLY A 205 -9.32 11.18 -5.32
C GLY A 205 -8.26 11.75 -6.27
N LEU A 206 -8.67 12.26 -7.44
CA LEU A 206 -7.79 12.91 -8.41
C LEU A 206 -7.07 14.12 -7.81
N LYS A 207 -7.80 14.98 -7.08
CA LYS A 207 -7.20 16.13 -6.40
C LYS A 207 -6.17 15.70 -5.36
N LEU A 208 -6.45 14.66 -4.57
CA LEU A 208 -5.50 14.11 -3.60
C LEU A 208 -4.25 13.56 -4.31
N ARG A 209 -4.42 12.81 -5.41
CA ARG A 209 -3.31 12.30 -6.22
C ARG A 209 -2.46 13.42 -6.79
N ASN A 210 -3.06 14.47 -7.35
CA ASN A 210 -2.33 15.62 -7.87
C ASN A 210 -1.54 16.33 -6.75
N GLY A 211 -2.12 16.46 -5.55
CA GLY A 211 -1.40 16.92 -4.37
C GLY A 211 -0.23 16.02 -4.00
N CYS A 212 -0.39 14.70 -4.07
CA CYS A 212 0.68 13.74 -3.75
C CYS A 212 1.80 13.72 -4.80
N GLY A 213 1.47 13.96 -6.08
CA GLY A 213 2.40 13.88 -7.22
C GLY A 213 3.28 15.11 -7.46
N HIS A 214 3.02 16.25 -6.79
CA HIS A 214 3.80 17.48 -6.95
C HIS A 214 4.46 17.94 -5.65
N PRO A 215 5.68 18.50 -5.68
CA PRO A 215 6.30 19.11 -4.50
C PRO A 215 5.40 20.22 -3.93
N ASN A 216 4.95 20.07 -2.69
CA ASN A 216 4.09 21.02 -1.99
C ASN A 216 4.11 20.74 -0.48
N SER A 217 3.43 21.59 0.29
CA SER A 217 3.30 21.48 1.74
C SER A 217 2.20 20.51 2.22
N LEU A 218 1.53 19.77 1.33
CA LEU A 218 0.48 18.84 1.70
C LEU A 218 1.05 17.70 2.55
N GLN A 219 0.50 17.53 3.75
CA GLN A 219 0.77 16.40 4.62
C GLN A 219 -0.37 15.38 4.48
N VAL A 220 0.00 14.10 4.34
CA VAL A 220 -0.94 13.00 4.15
C VAL A 220 -0.70 11.96 5.23
N GLY A 221 -1.74 11.66 5.99
CA GLY A 221 -1.71 10.67 7.07
C GLY A 221 -2.35 9.33 6.69
N PRO A 222 -2.17 8.29 7.52
CA PRO A 222 -2.61 6.92 7.22
C PRO A 222 -4.12 6.79 6.99
N ASN A 223 -4.95 7.51 7.76
CA ASN A 223 -6.41 7.42 7.62
C ASN A 223 -6.91 8.02 6.30
N MET A 224 -6.26 9.08 5.82
CA MET A 224 -6.59 9.71 4.54
C MET A 224 -6.24 8.77 3.38
N VAL A 225 -5.07 8.12 3.44
CA VAL A 225 -4.70 7.10 2.43
C VAL A 225 -5.63 5.91 2.50
N ALA A 226 -5.93 5.39 3.69
CA ALA A 226 -6.83 4.26 3.87
C ALA A 226 -8.21 4.53 3.25
N SER A 227 -8.78 5.72 3.50
CA SER A 227 -10.05 6.14 2.90
C SER A 227 -9.98 6.29 1.37
N HIS A 228 -8.87 6.83 0.84
CA HIS A 228 -8.65 6.90 -0.61
C HIS A 228 -8.60 5.51 -1.24
N LEU A 229 -7.83 4.60 -0.65
CA LEU A 229 -7.69 3.21 -1.09
C LEU A 229 -9.02 2.47 -1.07
N GLU A 230 -9.79 2.59 0.02
CA GLU A 230 -11.12 1.99 0.15
C GLU A 230 -12.11 2.56 -0.88
N THR A 231 -12.03 3.87 -1.17
CA THR A 231 -12.87 4.50 -2.19
C THR A 231 -12.61 3.88 -3.56
N LEU A 232 -11.35 3.69 -3.95
CA LEU A 232 -11.00 3.07 -5.24
C LEU A 232 -11.37 1.58 -5.27
N LEU A 233 -11.21 0.88 -4.15
CA LEU A 233 -11.64 -0.51 -4.00
C LEU A 233 -13.12 -0.69 -4.32
N LEU A 234 -13.99 0.05 -3.64
CA LEU A 234 -15.44 -0.11 -3.76
C LEU A 234 -15.99 0.45 -5.07
N ASN A 235 -15.40 1.52 -5.61
CA ASN A 235 -15.98 2.25 -6.74
C ASN A 235 -15.33 1.93 -8.09
N VAL A 236 -14.17 1.26 -8.09
CA VAL A 236 -13.45 0.91 -9.32
C VAL A 236 -13.13 -0.57 -9.35
N PHE A 237 -12.29 -1.06 -8.43
CA PHE A 237 -11.77 -2.43 -8.50
C PHE A 237 -12.89 -3.49 -8.36
N GLU A 238 -13.75 -3.36 -7.35
CA GLU A 238 -14.90 -4.28 -7.16
C GLU A 238 -15.93 -4.22 -8.29
N LYS A 239 -16.03 -3.06 -8.96
CA LYS A 239 -17.09 -2.81 -9.94
C LYS A 239 -16.72 -3.30 -11.34
N PHE A 240 -15.45 -3.21 -11.72
CA PHE A 240 -15.01 -3.39 -13.10
C PHE A 240 -13.94 -4.49 -13.28
N GLU A 241 -13.30 -4.98 -12.20
CA GLU A 241 -12.33 -6.08 -12.25
C GLU A 241 -12.89 -7.32 -11.53
N THR A 242 -13.91 -7.93 -12.13
CA THR A 242 -14.42 -9.28 -11.81
C THR A 242 -14.05 -10.29 -12.88
#